data_AF-A0A7C6PZM2-F1
#
_entry.id   AF-A0A7C6PZM2-F1
#
_cell.length_a   1.000
_cell.length_b   1.000
_cell.length_c   1.000
_cell.angle_alpha   90.00
_cell.angle_beta   90.00
_cell.angle_gamma   90.00
#
_symmetry.space_group_name_H-M   'P 1'
#
loop_
_entity.id
_entity.type
_entity.pdbx_description
1 polymer ?
#
loop_
_entity_poly.entity_id
_entity_poly.type
_entity_poly.pdbx_seq_one_letter_code
_entity_poly.pdbx_strand_id
1 'polypeptide(L)'
;MKVAIVGGGHGGTAILQTLHALGEIEIVGITDINKNAPGILLADQLGIFHTESLEELMAIPTDLIIEVTGNANVQKTISNYNVHNATIIFSDAAELMMILVKHQQGLTRRLEDQMAEIKNVSDITKLSVEKMRQAINNTQKLSKDLYDFSEAIMKQVKETDQIIKLIDRITQQTNILGLNASIEAARAGEQGKGFAVVAKEIQNLANNSQDSTKKIAQILGRIKQEIFTVSSNIQKLHDLTEEQKRVGEDLEGALENLLSKI
;
A
#
# COMPACT_ATOMS: atom_id res chain seq x y z
N MET A 1 -1.01 37.08 -31.99
CA MET A 1 -1.50 38.34 -31.37
C MET A 1 -0.30 39.18 -31.03
N LYS A 2 -0.28 40.44 -31.45
CA LYS A 2 0.78 41.42 -31.23
C LYS A 2 0.50 42.26 -29.99
N VAL A 3 1.42 42.23 -29.04
CA VAL A 3 1.23 42.88 -27.73
C VAL A 3 2.32 43.91 -27.46
N ALA A 4 1.92 45.12 -27.10
CA ALA A 4 2.82 46.16 -26.60
C ALA A 4 2.61 46.36 -25.09
N ILE A 5 3.69 46.57 -24.34
CA ILE A 5 3.66 46.76 -22.89
C ILE A 5 4.08 48.20 -22.57
N VAL A 6 3.26 48.93 -21.81
CA VAL A 6 3.55 50.30 -21.36
C VAL A 6 3.80 50.28 -19.86
N GLY A 7 5.03 50.60 -19.46
CA GLY A 7 5.56 50.48 -18.11
C GLY A 7 6.51 49.28 -17.99
N GLY A 8 7.77 49.54 -17.69
CA GLY A 8 8.86 48.57 -17.51
C GLY A 8 9.25 48.33 -16.04
N GLY A 9 8.45 48.81 -15.09
CA GLY A 9 8.59 48.45 -13.68
C GLY A 9 8.37 46.95 -13.40
N HIS A 10 8.28 46.53 -12.13
CA HIS A 10 8.14 45.12 -11.77
C HIS A 10 6.92 44.42 -12.41
N GLY A 11 5.77 45.12 -12.49
CA GLY A 11 4.56 44.59 -13.14
C GLY A 11 4.77 44.31 -14.63
N GLY A 12 5.27 45.31 -15.38
CA GLY A 12 5.56 45.14 -16.80
C GLY A 12 6.67 44.12 -17.09
N THR A 13 7.69 44.05 -16.24
CA THR A 13 8.75 43.02 -16.33
C THR A 13 8.15 41.62 -16.25
N ALA A 14 7.24 41.42 -15.30
CA ALA A 14 6.66 40.11 -15.05
C ALA A 14 5.65 39.72 -16.15
N ILE A 15 4.91 40.69 -16.71
CA ILE A 15 4.07 40.48 -17.90
C ILE A 15 4.93 40.11 -19.10
N LEU A 16 6.00 40.87 -19.36
CA LEU A 16 6.95 40.59 -20.43
C LEU A 16 7.51 39.17 -20.34
N GLN A 17 8.00 38.77 -19.16
CA GLN A 17 8.54 37.43 -18.93
C GLN A 17 7.50 36.34 -19.16
N THR A 18 6.26 36.57 -18.69
CA THR A 18 5.17 35.59 -18.80
C THR A 18 4.74 35.40 -20.24
N LEU A 19 4.45 36.50 -20.95
CA LEU A 19 3.99 36.43 -22.34
C LEU A 19 5.08 35.84 -23.24
N HIS A 20 6.36 36.13 -22.96
CA HIS A 20 7.48 35.56 -23.71
C HIS A 20 7.58 34.05 -23.49
N ALA A 21 7.41 33.57 -22.26
CA ALA A 21 7.46 32.15 -21.93
C ALA A 21 6.32 31.32 -22.57
N LEU A 22 5.18 31.95 -22.88
CA LEU A 22 4.07 31.27 -23.57
C LEU A 22 4.40 30.95 -25.04
N GLY A 23 5.28 31.72 -25.70
CA GLY A 23 5.70 31.49 -27.09
C GLY A 23 4.63 31.73 -28.17
N GLU A 24 3.37 31.86 -27.80
CA GLU A 24 2.23 32.06 -28.71
C GLU A 24 1.91 33.54 -28.98
N ILE A 25 2.58 34.46 -28.28
CA ILE A 25 2.32 35.90 -28.30
C ILE A 25 3.54 36.64 -28.83
N GLU A 26 3.33 37.46 -29.87
CA GLU A 26 4.37 38.32 -30.43
C GLU A 26 4.42 39.61 -29.60
N ILE A 27 5.47 39.76 -28.79
CA ILE A 27 5.69 40.98 -28.02
C ILE A 27 6.40 41.97 -28.92
N VAL A 28 5.68 42.99 -29.38
CA VAL A 28 6.21 43.97 -30.34
C VAL A 28 7.10 45.01 -29.70
N GLY A 29 6.96 45.23 -28.38
CA GLY A 29 7.89 46.01 -27.61
C GLY A 29 7.39 46.42 -26.23
N ILE A 30 8.29 47.01 -25.45
CA ILE A 30 8.01 47.57 -24.13
C ILE A 30 8.54 49.02 -24.03
N THR A 31 7.81 49.90 -23.34
CA THR A 31 8.28 51.26 -23.09
C THR A 31 8.26 51.62 -21.61
N ASP A 32 9.26 52.38 -21.18
CA ASP A 32 9.32 53.02 -19.87
C ASP A 32 10.18 54.28 -19.96
N ILE A 33 9.79 55.33 -19.26
CA ILE A 33 10.57 56.58 -19.18
C ILE A 33 11.96 56.39 -18.55
N ASN A 34 12.17 55.30 -17.81
CA ASN A 34 13.43 54.93 -17.20
C ASN A 34 14.10 53.79 -17.97
N LYS A 35 15.21 54.08 -18.68
CA LYS A 35 16.04 53.07 -19.38
C LYS A 35 16.52 51.92 -18.50
N ASN A 36 16.68 52.17 -17.20
CA ASN A 36 17.16 51.19 -16.25
C ASN A 36 16.02 50.43 -15.56
N ALA A 37 14.78 50.61 -16.02
CA ALA A 37 13.66 49.84 -15.49
C ALA A 37 13.86 48.35 -15.80
N PRO A 38 13.52 47.44 -14.85
CA PRO A 38 13.84 46.01 -14.96
C PRO A 38 13.26 45.34 -16.21
N GLY A 39 12.10 45.81 -16.69
CA GLY A 39 11.45 45.29 -17.90
C GLY A 39 12.15 45.72 -19.18
N ILE A 40 12.77 46.90 -19.19
CA ILE A 40 13.59 47.37 -20.31
C ILE A 40 14.88 46.55 -20.39
N LEU A 41 15.54 46.32 -19.26
CA LEU A 41 16.73 45.47 -19.19
C LEU A 41 16.43 44.02 -19.61
N LEU A 42 15.28 43.49 -19.20
CA LEU A 42 14.84 42.16 -19.63
C LEU A 42 14.53 42.10 -21.13
N ALA A 43 13.85 43.12 -21.68
CA ALA A 43 13.56 43.17 -23.11
C ALA A 43 14.85 43.20 -23.95
N ASP A 44 15.85 43.97 -23.51
CA ASP A 44 17.18 44.00 -24.14
C ASP A 44 17.84 42.61 -24.17
N GLN A 45 17.79 41.88 -23.05
CA GLN A 45 18.31 40.50 -22.96
C GLN A 45 17.56 39.52 -23.88
N LEU A 46 16.25 39.71 -24.04
CA LEU A 46 15.38 38.86 -24.86
C LEU A 46 15.36 39.28 -26.35
N GLY A 47 16.04 40.37 -26.72
CA GLY A 47 16.04 40.91 -28.08
C GLY A 47 14.69 41.49 -28.51
N ILE A 48 13.87 41.93 -27.55
CA ILE A 48 12.57 42.55 -27.77
C ILE A 48 12.76 44.07 -27.86
N PHE A 49 12.09 44.71 -28.82
CA PHE A 49 12.17 46.17 -29.00
C PHE A 49 11.78 46.91 -27.71
N HIS A 50 12.55 47.94 -27.36
CA HIS A 50 12.27 48.80 -26.22
C HIS A 50 12.59 50.27 -26.53
N THR A 51 11.89 51.18 -25.87
CA THR A 51 12.05 52.63 -26.07
C THR A 51 11.62 53.42 -24.82
N GLU A 52 12.15 54.63 -24.65
CA GLU A 52 11.64 55.60 -23.67
C GLU A 52 10.44 56.40 -24.19
N SER A 53 10.19 56.34 -25.50
CA SER A 53 9.15 57.12 -26.16
C SER A 53 7.90 56.29 -26.36
N LEU A 54 6.82 56.70 -25.70
CA LEU A 54 5.51 56.10 -25.92
C LEU A 54 5.09 56.21 -27.41
N GLU A 55 5.40 57.32 -28.07
CA GLU A 55 5.06 57.54 -29.49
C GLU A 55 5.74 56.51 -30.41
N GLU A 56 7.01 56.20 -30.17
CA GLU A 56 7.75 55.20 -30.95
C GLU A 56 7.15 53.80 -30.80
N LEU A 57 6.73 53.43 -29.59
CA LEU A 57 6.05 52.15 -29.36
C LEU A 57 4.66 52.11 -30.02
N MET A 58 3.89 53.21 -29.92
CA MET A 58 2.54 53.28 -30.50
C MET A 58 2.54 53.32 -32.03
N ALA A 59 3.67 53.66 -32.66
CA ALA A 59 3.84 53.59 -34.11
C ALA A 59 3.93 52.14 -34.65
N ILE A 60 4.18 51.16 -33.78
CA ILE A 60 4.29 49.75 -34.15
C ILE A 60 2.88 49.12 -34.20
N PRO A 61 2.50 48.47 -35.32
CA PRO A 61 1.21 47.79 -35.43
C PRO A 61 1.01 46.76 -34.31
N THR A 62 -0.03 46.96 -33.50
CA THR A 62 -0.29 46.21 -32.27
C THR A 62 -1.76 45.84 -32.16
N ASP A 63 -2.07 44.62 -31.71
CA ASP A 63 -3.46 44.17 -31.48
C ASP A 63 -3.94 44.52 -30.05
N LEU A 64 -3.02 44.50 -29.08
CA LEU A 64 -3.31 44.68 -27.65
C LEU A 64 -2.20 45.51 -26.96
N ILE A 65 -2.60 46.55 -26.22
CA ILE A 65 -1.70 47.36 -25.39
C ILE A 65 -1.99 47.07 -23.92
N ILE A 66 -0.97 46.65 -23.17
CA ILE A 66 -1.05 46.41 -21.73
C ILE A 66 -0.37 47.57 -21.01
N GLU A 67 -1.17 48.46 -20.43
CA GLU A 67 -0.73 49.61 -19.64
C GLU A 67 -0.62 49.21 -18.17
N VAL A 68 0.59 49.29 -17.62
CA VAL A 68 0.95 48.77 -16.29
C VAL A 68 1.61 49.84 -15.42
N THR A 69 1.50 51.11 -15.81
CA THR A 69 2.06 52.26 -15.06
C THR A 69 1.12 52.72 -13.94
N GLY A 70 -0.18 52.43 -14.04
CA GLY A 70 -1.20 52.89 -13.08
C GLY A 70 -1.40 54.41 -13.10
N ASN A 71 -0.90 55.09 -14.13
CA ASN A 71 -0.91 56.54 -14.22
C ASN A 71 -2.05 57.01 -15.15
N ALA A 72 -3.04 57.68 -14.58
CA ALA A 72 -4.20 58.19 -15.33
C ALA A 72 -3.83 59.12 -16.51
N ASN A 73 -2.69 59.83 -16.43
CA ASN A 73 -2.22 60.65 -17.54
C ASN A 73 -1.67 59.79 -18.69
N VAL A 74 -0.97 58.70 -18.38
CA VAL A 74 -0.50 57.72 -19.38
C VAL A 74 -1.71 57.07 -20.06
N GLN A 75 -2.73 56.67 -19.30
CA GLN A 75 -3.97 56.10 -19.84
C GLN A 75 -4.70 57.05 -20.81
N LYS A 76 -4.84 58.32 -20.41
CA LYS A 76 -5.40 59.37 -21.30
C LYS A 76 -4.55 59.57 -22.54
N THR A 77 -3.23 59.54 -22.40
CA THR A 77 -2.30 59.72 -23.51
C THR A 77 -2.40 58.57 -24.51
N ILE A 78 -2.43 57.31 -24.05
CA ILE A 78 -2.64 56.13 -24.91
C ILE A 78 -4.00 56.22 -25.62
N SER A 79 -5.05 56.66 -24.92
CA SER A 79 -6.40 56.80 -25.49
C SER A 79 -6.49 57.89 -26.58
N ASN A 80 -5.58 58.88 -26.55
CA ASN A 80 -5.52 59.94 -27.55
C ASN A 80 -4.73 59.54 -28.80
N TYR A 81 -3.91 58.49 -28.74
CA TYR A 81 -3.27 57.94 -29.93
C TYR A 81 -4.32 57.21 -30.78
N ASN A 82 -4.29 57.41 -32.10
CA ASN A 82 -5.10 56.66 -33.05
C ASN A 82 -4.48 55.27 -33.27
N VAL A 83 -4.44 54.45 -32.20
CA VAL A 83 -3.87 53.10 -32.22
C VAL A 83 -4.83 52.14 -32.93
N HIS A 84 -4.76 52.14 -34.26
CA HIS A 84 -5.24 51.12 -35.22
C HIS A 84 -6.06 49.94 -34.66
N ASN A 85 -7.25 50.19 -34.10
CA ASN A 85 -8.13 49.16 -33.50
C ASN A 85 -7.52 48.32 -32.35
N ALA A 86 -6.40 48.76 -31.75
CA ALA A 86 -5.77 48.03 -30.65
C ALA A 86 -6.66 48.05 -29.40
N THR A 87 -6.82 46.91 -28.75
CA THR A 87 -7.51 46.84 -27.44
C THR A 87 -6.55 47.31 -26.35
N ILE A 88 -7.01 48.10 -25.38
CA ILE A 88 -6.18 48.58 -24.27
C ILE A 88 -6.62 47.90 -22.98
N ILE A 89 -5.67 47.30 -22.25
CA ILE A 89 -5.85 46.75 -20.91
C ILE A 89 -5.10 47.65 -19.92
N PHE A 90 -5.81 48.17 -18.92
CA PHE A 90 -5.27 49.05 -17.88
C PHE A 90 -4.72 48.28 -16.67
N SER A 91 -4.01 49.01 -15.80
CA SER A 91 -3.25 48.50 -14.65
C SER A 91 -3.99 47.46 -13.80
N ASP A 92 -5.27 47.64 -13.53
CA ASP A 92 -6.03 46.77 -12.62
C ASP A 92 -6.23 45.36 -13.22
N ALA A 93 -6.47 45.30 -14.53
CA ALA A 93 -6.60 44.03 -15.25
C ALA A 93 -5.23 43.37 -15.47
N ALA A 94 -4.18 44.17 -15.66
CA ALA A 94 -2.80 43.70 -15.74
C ALA A 94 -2.31 43.11 -14.39
N GLU A 95 -2.65 43.75 -13.27
CA GLU A 95 -2.38 43.25 -11.92
C GLU A 95 -3.11 41.93 -11.65
N LEU A 96 -4.39 41.83 -12.03
CA LEU A 96 -5.15 40.59 -11.92
C LEU A 96 -4.51 39.45 -12.73
N MET A 97 -4.09 39.71 -13.98
CA MET A 97 -3.38 38.72 -14.80
C MET A 97 -2.09 38.25 -14.12
N MET A 98 -1.33 39.16 -13.51
CA MET A 98 -0.11 38.81 -12.78
C MET A 98 -0.37 37.94 -11.55
N ILE A 99 -1.42 38.24 -10.78
CA ILE A 99 -1.83 37.41 -9.65
C ILE A 99 -2.21 36.00 -10.13
N LEU A 100 -2.98 35.89 -11.22
CA LEU A 100 -3.38 34.61 -11.81
C LEU A 100 -2.18 33.78 -12.27
N VAL A 101 -1.23 34.40 -12.98
CA VAL A 101 -0.02 33.71 -13.46
C VAL A 101 0.83 33.22 -12.29
N LYS A 102 1.06 34.06 -11.28
CA LYS A 102 1.82 33.66 -10.09
C LYS A 102 1.13 32.52 -9.35
N HIS A 103 -0.21 32.56 -9.28
CA HIS A 103 -1.00 31.48 -8.69
C HIS A 103 -0.89 30.19 -9.52
N GLN A 104 -0.95 30.28 -10.85
CA GLN A 104 -0.80 29.16 -11.77
C GLN A 104 0.59 28.51 -11.66
N GLN A 105 1.67 29.30 -11.65
CA GLN A 105 3.03 28.79 -11.43
C GLN A 105 3.17 28.07 -10.08
N GLY A 106 2.58 28.64 -9.02
CA GLY A 106 2.54 28.01 -7.70
C GLY A 106 1.69 26.73 -7.66
N LEU A 107 0.65 26.63 -8.49
CA LEU A 107 -0.10 25.38 -8.67
C LEU A 107 0.74 24.34 -9.41
N THR A 108 1.40 24.69 -10.51
CA THR A 108 2.27 23.78 -11.28
C THR A 108 3.37 23.18 -10.40
N ARG A 109 4.08 24.01 -9.64
CA ARG A 109 5.14 23.51 -8.75
C ARG A 109 4.61 22.55 -7.68
N ARG A 110 3.45 22.86 -7.09
CA ARG A 110 2.81 21.95 -6.12
C ARG A 110 2.38 20.64 -6.77
N LEU A 111 1.92 20.66 -8.02
CA LEU A 111 1.59 19.44 -8.77
C LEU A 111 2.84 18.60 -9.03
N GLU A 112 3.95 19.20 -9.43
CA GLU A 112 5.23 18.50 -9.63
C GLU A 112 5.71 17.82 -8.34
N ASP A 113 5.69 18.55 -7.21
CA ASP A 113 6.05 18.00 -5.90
C ASP A 113 5.13 16.83 -5.52
N GLN A 114 3.82 16.97 -5.71
CA GLN A 114 2.85 15.89 -5.46
C GLN A 114 3.06 14.67 -6.37
N MET A 115 3.42 14.86 -7.64
CA MET A 115 3.70 13.75 -8.56
C MET A 115 4.95 12.97 -8.15
N ALA A 116 5.99 13.66 -7.69
CA ALA A 116 7.17 13.02 -7.15
C ALA A 116 6.85 12.18 -5.90
N GLU A 117 6.00 12.70 -5.00
CA GLU A 117 5.53 11.95 -3.83
C GLU A 117 4.71 10.72 -4.23
N ILE A 118 3.77 10.85 -5.18
CA ILE A 118 2.95 9.72 -5.64
C ILE A 118 3.82 8.63 -6.26
N LYS A 119 4.84 9.00 -7.04
CA LYS A 119 5.79 8.02 -7.61
C LYS A 119 6.55 7.27 -6.53
N ASN A 120 7.04 7.97 -5.51
CA ASN A 120 7.74 7.34 -4.38
C ASN A 120 6.82 6.38 -3.61
N VAL A 121 5.59 6.80 -3.32
CA VAL A 121 4.58 5.93 -2.67
C VAL A 121 4.26 4.72 -3.54
N SER A 122 4.20 4.90 -4.87
CA SER A 122 3.97 3.81 -5.82
C SER A 122 5.09 2.78 -5.80
N ASP A 123 6.35 3.21 -5.79
CA ASP A 123 7.51 2.31 -5.71
C ASP A 123 7.53 1.52 -4.38
N ILE A 124 7.23 2.19 -3.26
CA ILE A 124 7.11 1.54 -1.94
C ILE A 124 5.97 0.52 -1.94
N THR A 125 4.85 0.85 -2.58
CA THR A 125 3.68 -0.03 -2.67
C THR A 125 4.00 -1.26 -3.51
N LYS A 126 4.71 -1.11 -4.63
CA LYS A 126 5.20 -2.22 -5.45
C LYS A 126 6.06 -3.20 -4.66
N LEU A 127 7.06 -2.69 -3.93
CA LEU A 127 7.92 -3.51 -3.08
C LEU A 127 7.12 -4.23 -1.99
N SER A 128 6.09 -3.58 -1.46
CA SER A 128 5.21 -4.16 -0.44
C SER A 128 4.37 -5.31 -1.00
N VAL A 129 3.85 -5.19 -2.24
CA VAL A 129 3.14 -6.27 -2.96
C VAL A 129 4.07 -7.46 -3.22
N GLU A 130 5.32 -7.22 -3.62
CA GLU A 130 6.31 -8.29 -3.81
C GLU A 130 6.60 -9.05 -2.51
N LYS A 131 6.80 -8.33 -1.40
CA LYS A 131 6.97 -8.94 -0.07
C LYS A 131 5.74 -9.73 0.35
N MET A 132 4.54 -9.22 0.07
CA MET A 132 3.29 -9.91 0.35
C MET A 132 3.21 -11.24 -0.43
N ARG A 133 3.54 -11.24 -1.72
CA ARG A 133 3.61 -12.48 -2.54
C ARG A 133 4.57 -13.51 -1.95
N GLN A 134 5.75 -13.09 -1.49
CA GLN A 134 6.70 -13.98 -0.84
C GLN A 134 6.15 -14.56 0.47
N ALA A 135 5.50 -13.74 1.29
CA ALA A 135 4.87 -14.17 2.54
C ALA A 135 3.72 -15.18 2.30
N ILE A 136 2.90 -14.94 1.26
CA ILE A 136 1.85 -15.84 0.81
C ILE A 136 2.43 -17.21 0.44
N ASN A 137 3.46 -17.25 -0.41
CA ASN A 137 4.09 -18.51 -0.83
C ASN A 137 4.70 -19.28 0.37
N ASN A 138 5.34 -18.57 1.30
CA ASN A 138 5.89 -19.19 2.51
C ASN A 138 4.78 -19.75 3.41
N THR A 139 3.66 -19.04 3.53
CA THR A 139 2.49 -19.49 4.31
C THR A 139 1.86 -20.72 3.67
N GLN A 140 1.70 -20.76 2.34
CA GLN A 140 1.19 -21.94 1.64
C GLN A 140 2.06 -23.18 1.87
N LYS A 141 3.39 -23.00 1.80
CA LYS A 141 4.34 -24.10 2.09
C LYS A 141 4.21 -24.57 3.54
N LEU A 142 4.18 -23.66 4.49
CA LEU A 142 4.03 -23.99 5.91
C LEU A 142 2.70 -24.70 6.19
N SER A 143 1.60 -24.24 5.58
CA SER A 143 0.29 -24.88 5.70
C SER A 143 0.31 -26.33 5.19
N LYS A 144 1.01 -26.58 4.09
CA LYS A 144 1.22 -27.94 3.56
C LYS A 144 2.05 -28.80 4.52
N ASP A 145 3.17 -28.28 5.01
CA ASP A 145 4.03 -29.01 5.95
C ASP A 145 3.27 -29.37 7.24
N LEU A 146 2.43 -28.45 7.73
CA LEU A 146 1.56 -28.69 8.89
C LEU A 146 0.48 -29.74 8.62
N TYR A 147 -0.06 -29.78 7.40
CA TYR A 147 -1.04 -30.79 7.00
C TYR A 147 -0.42 -32.18 7.00
N ASP A 148 0.73 -32.34 6.34
CA ASP A 148 1.47 -33.61 6.27
C ASP A 148 1.87 -34.08 7.68
N PHE A 149 2.28 -33.16 8.55
CA PHE A 149 2.57 -33.44 9.96
C PHE A 149 1.33 -33.90 10.74
N SER A 150 0.19 -33.23 10.52
CA SER A 150 -1.10 -33.59 11.13
C SER A 150 -1.53 -35.01 10.76
N GLU A 151 -1.39 -35.38 9.48
CA GLU A 151 -1.66 -36.74 8.99
C GLU A 151 -0.72 -37.78 9.61
N ALA A 152 0.58 -37.48 9.70
CA ALA A 152 1.56 -38.36 10.31
C ALA A 152 1.25 -38.66 11.78
N ILE A 153 0.89 -37.64 12.58
CA ILE A 153 0.49 -37.83 13.97
C ILE A 153 -0.81 -38.64 14.04
N MET A 154 -1.81 -38.34 13.20
CA MET A 154 -3.07 -39.10 13.17
C MET A 154 -2.83 -40.59 12.91
N LYS A 155 -1.87 -40.94 12.04
CA LYS A 155 -1.45 -42.33 11.81
C LYS A 155 -0.82 -42.95 13.06
N GLN A 156 0.14 -42.28 13.70
CA GLN A 156 0.78 -42.77 14.93
C GLN A 156 -0.22 -42.97 16.08
N VAL A 157 -1.20 -42.07 16.19
CA VAL A 157 -2.28 -42.17 17.18
C VAL A 157 -3.15 -43.40 16.89
N LYS A 158 -3.47 -43.70 15.62
CA LYS A 158 -4.21 -44.92 15.24
C LYS A 158 -3.42 -46.19 15.55
N GLU A 159 -2.12 -46.21 15.28
CA GLU A 159 -1.25 -47.35 15.62
C GLU A 159 -1.20 -47.56 17.14
N THR A 160 -1.07 -46.49 17.91
CA THR A 160 -1.08 -46.55 19.38
C THR A 160 -2.43 -47.04 19.91
N ASP A 161 -3.54 -46.61 19.33
CA ASP A 161 -4.90 -47.06 19.66
C ASP A 161 -5.03 -48.60 19.48
N GLN A 162 -4.43 -49.16 18.44
CA GLN A 162 -4.40 -50.61 18.21
C GLN A 162 -3.58 -51.36 19.27
N ILE A 163 -2.42 -50.82 19.65
CA ILE A 163 -1.57 -51.38 20.71
C ILE A 163 -2.33 -51.38 22.05
N ILE A 164 -2.99 -50.28 22.40
CA ILE A 164 -3.76 -50.17 23.64
C ILE A 164 -4.92 -51.17 23.67
N LYS A 165 -5.61 -51.37 22.54
CA LYS A 165 -6.64 -52.42 22.41
C LYS A 165 -6.08 -53.85 22.57
N LEU A 166 -4.86 -54.09 22.10
CA LEU A 166 -4.19 -55.38 22.32
C LEU A 166 -3.86 -55.57 23.81
N ILE A 167 -3.32 -54.54 24.47
CA ILE A 167 -3.00 -54.61 25.90
C ILE A 167 -4.27 -54.81 26.74
N ASP A 168 -5.37 -54.09 26.45
CA ASP A 168 -6.64 -54.29 27.15
C ASP A 168 -7.11 -55.76 27.05
N ARG A 169 -7.06 -56.36 25.85
CA ARG A 169 -7.35 -57.81 25.67
C ARG A 169 -6.43 -58.72 26.48
N ILE A 170 -5.11 -58.44 26.51
CA ILE A 170 -4.15 -59.21 27.32
C ILE A 170 -4.45 -59.07 28.82
N THR A 171 -4.81 -57.88 29.28
CA THR A 171 -5.15 -57.65 30.70
C THR A 171 -6.44 -58.38 31.09
N GLN A 172 -7.45 -58.40 30.22
CA GLN A 172 -8.68 -59.16 30.44
C GLN A 172 -8.40 -60.67 30.51
N GLN A 173 -7.59 -61.20 29.59
CA GLN A 173 -7.18 -62.61 29.62
C GLN A 173 -6.37 -62.95 30.88
N THR A 174 -5.42 -62.10 31.26
CA THR A 174 -4.62 -62.26 32.48
C THR A 174 -5.50 -62.24 33.73
N ASN A 175 -6.52 -61.39 33.77
CA ASN A 175 -7.47 -61.33 34.88
C ASN A 175 -8.27 -62.64 35.00
N ILE A 176 -8.72 -63.21 33.87
CA ILE A 176 -9.41 -64.51 33.84
C ILE A 176 -8.47 -65.65 34.28
N LEU A 177 -7.20 -65.62 33.84
CA LEU A 177 -6.19 -66.59 34.29
C LEU A 177 -5.95 -66.51 35.80
N GLY A 178 -5.83 -65.29 36.34
CA GLY A 178 -5.72 -65.06 37.78
C GLY A 178 -6.94 -65.57 38.55
N LEU A 179 -8.16 -65.37 38.01
CA LEU A 179 -9.39 -65.92 38.58
C LEU A 179 -9.39 -67.44 38.60
N ASN A 180 -9.04 -68.09 37.50
CA ASN A 180 -8.95 -69.55 37.43
C ASN A 180 -7.91 -70.10 38.43
N ALA A 181 -6.77 -69.43 38.56
CA ALA A 181 -5.75 -69.79 39.55
C ALA A 181 -6.25 -69.62 41.00
N SER A 182 -7.01 -68.55 41.30
CA SER A 182 -7.64 -68.38 42.62
C SER A 182 -8.65 -69.48 42.93
N ILE A 183 -9.44 -69.93 41.94
CA ILE A 183 -10.39 -71.03 42.10
C ILE A 183 -9.66 -72.34 42.41
N GLU A 184 -8.61 -72.67 41.66
CA GLU A 184 -7.85 -73.90 41.87
C GLU A 184 -7.08 -73.89 43.19
N ALA A 185 -6.54 -72.73 43.58
CA ALA A 185 -5.93 -72.55 44.90
C ALA A 185 -6.92 -72.78 46.04
N ALA A 186 -8.16 -72.29 45.92
CA ALA A 186 -9.22 -72.57 46.89
C ALA A 186 -9.58 -74.07 46.94
N ARG A 187 -9.58 -74.74 45.78
CA ARG A 187 -9.87 -76.18 45.66
C ARG A 187 -8.80 -77.05 46.33
N ALA A 188 -7.54 -76.63 46.30
CA ALA A 188 -6.43 -77.30 46.98
C ALA A 188 -6.43 -77.10 48.51
N GLY A 189 -7.33 -76.28 49.06
CA GLY A 189 -7.49 -76.06 50.49
C GLY A 189 -6.25 -75.45 51.14
N GLU A 190 -5.77 -76.04 52.24
CA GLU A 190 -4.59 -75.56 52.98
C GLU A 190 -3.31 -75.52 52.12
N GLN A 191 -3.14 -76.48 51.20
CA GLN A 191 -1.97 -76.54 50.32
C GLN A 191 -1.96 -75.43 49.25
N GLY A 192 -3.11 -74.80 49.00
CA GLY A 192 -3.27 -73.75 48.00
C GLY A 192 -3.10 -72.32 48.52
N LYS A 193 -2.92 -72.11 49.83
CA LYS A 193 -2.89 -70.75 50.43
C LYS A 193 -1.86 -69.82 49.79
N GLY A 194 -0.64 -70.30 49.52
CA GLY A 194 0.40 -69.52 48.85
C GLY A 194 0.03 -69.13 47.42
N PHE A 195 -0.55 -70.07 46.66
CA PHE A 195 -1.03 -69.82 45.30
C PHE A 195 -2.21 -68.84 45.26
N ALA A 196 -3.08 -68.85 46.28
CA ALA A 196 -4.20 -67.92 46.37
C ALA A 196 -3.72 -66.45 46.47
N VAL A 197 -2.65 -66.19 47.23
CA VAL A 197 -2.05 -64.85 47.34
C VAL A 197 -1.48 -64.39 46.00
N VAL A 198 -0.72 -65.26 45.31
CA VAL A 198 -0.15 -64.96 43.99
C VAL A 198 -1.26 -64.69 42.97
N ALA A 199 -2.30 -65.54 42.94
CA ALA A 199 -3.43 -65.37 42.03
C ALA A 199 -4.18 -64.05 42.26
N LYS A 200 -4.34 -63.63 43.53
CA LYS A 200 -4.93 -62.33 43.85
C LYS A 200 -4.07 -61.16 43.37
N GLU A 201 -2.75 -61.26 43.50
CA GLU A 201 -1.83 -60.24 43.02
C GLU A 201 -1.84 -60.13 41.48
N ILE A 202 -1.93 -61.26 40.77
CA ILE A 202 -2.11 -61.28 39.31
C ILE A 202 -3.39 -60.54 38.90
N GLN A 203 -4.52 -60.78 39.59
CA GLN A 203 -5.75 -60.03 39.33
C GLN A 203 -5.61 -58.53 39.58
N ASN A 204 -4.96 -58.14 40.69
CA ASN A 204 -4.74 -56.74 41.02
C ASN A 204 -3.88 -56.05 39.93
N LEU A 205 -2.80 -56.69 39.49
CA LEU A 205 -1.95 -56.19 38.40
C LEU A 205 -2.71 -56.07 37.07
N ALA A 206 -3.56 -57.05 36.75
CA ALA A 206 -4.38 -57.02 35.55
C ALA A 206 -5.40 -55.86 35.57
N ASN A 207 -6.10 -55.66 36.68
CA ASN A 207 -7.04 -54.55 36.85
C ASN A 207 -6.34 -53.19 36.79
N ASN A 208 -5.20 -53.02 37.47
CA ASN A 208 -4.41 -51.79 37.44
C ASN A 208 -3.89 -51.48 36.02
N SER A 209 -3.50 -52.51 35.27
CA SER A 209 -3.09 -52.37 33.87
C SER A 209 -4.27 -51.98 32.98
N GLN A 210 -5.46 -52.53 33.24
CA GLN A 210 -6.68 -52.16 32.51
C GLN A 210 -7.09 -50.70 32.77
N ASP A 211 -6.98 -50.22 34.01
CA ASP A 211 -7.27 -48.81 34.30
C ASP A 211 -6.24 -47.87 33.68
N SER A 212 -4.98 -48.30 33.60
CA SER A 212 -3.91 -47.56 32.93
C SER A 212 -4.18 -47.44 31.42
N THR A 213 -4.57 -48.53 30.76
CA THR A 213 -4.91 -48.52 29.33
C THR A 213 -6.12 -47.64 29.03
N LYS A 214 -7.16 -47.62 29.88
CA LYS A 214 -8.30 -46.69 29.76
C LYS A 214 -7.86 -45.22 29.83
N LYS A 215 -6.96 -44.87 30.76
CA LYS A 215 -6.42 -43.51 30.87
C LYS A 215 -5.63 -43.12 29.62
N ILE A 216 -4.81 -44.03 29.08
CA ILE A 216 -4.07 -43.78 27.84
C ILE A 216 -5.04 -43.57 26.66
N ALA A 217 -6.11 -44.37 26.56
CA ALA A 217 -7.12 -44.20 25.52
C ALA A 217 -7.82 -42.83 25.58
N GLN A 218 -8.10 -42.32 26.79
CA GLN A 218 -8.64 -40.97 26.98
C GLN A 218 -7.66 -39.88 26.50
N ILE A 219 -6.37 -40.02 26.81
CA ILE A 219 -5.32 -39.10 26.34
C ILE A 219 -5.23 -39.12 24.82
N LEU A 220 -5.23 -40.30 24.19
CA LEU A 220 -5.24 -40.42 22.74
C LEU A 220 -6.49 -39.78 22.12
N GLY A 221 -7.65 -39.91 22.76
CA GLY A 221 -8.88 -39.24 22.34
C GLY A 221 -8.74 -37.72 22.29
N ARG A 222 -8.11 -37.12 23.32
CA ARG A 222 -7.82 -35.69 23.35
C ARG A 222 -6.83 -35.27 22.25
N ILE A 223 -5.77 -36.04 22.05
CA ILE A 223 -4.80 -35.79 20.97
C ILE A 223 -5.49 -35.79 19.60
N LYS A 224 -6.42 -36.73 19.34
CA LYS A 224 -7.23 -36.73 18.10
C LYS A 224 -8.01 -35.42 17.92
N GLN A 225 -8.64 -34.91 18.98
CA GLN A 225 -9.38 -33.64 18.94
C GLN A 225 -8.48 -32.43 18.67
N GLU A 226 -7.30 -32.40 19.29
CA GLU A 226 -6.30 -31.36 19.05
C GLU A 226 -5.83 -31.38 17.57
N ILE A 227 -5.60 -32.56 16.99
CA ILE A 227 -5.26 -32.72 15.57
C ILE A 227 -6.39 -32.23 14.65
N PHE A 228 -7.65 -32.54 14.95
CA PHE A 228 -8.79 -32.02 14.18
C PHE A 228 -8.86 -30.49 14.21
N THR A 229 -8.56 -29.90 15.37
CA THR A 229 -8.50 -28.44 15.53
C THR A 229 -7.39 -27.84 14.66
N VAL A 230 -6.19 -28.47 14.65
CA VAL A 230 -5.08 -28.08 13.79
C VAL A 230 -5.47 -28.16 12.31
N SER A 231 -6.10 -29.27 11.88
CA SER A 231 -6.58 -29.44 10.50
C SER A 231 -7.58 -28.34 10.10
N SER A 232 -8.51 -27.98 10.98
CA SER A 232 -9.45 -26.88 10.72
C SER A 232 -8.76 -25.53 10.60
N ASN A 233 -7.74 -25.26 11.44
CA ASN A 233 -6.97 -24.02 11.35
C ASN A 233 -6.13 -23.94 10.07
N ILE A 234 -5.59 -25.06 9.58
CA ILE A 234 -4.90 -25.13 8.30
C ILE A 234 -5.84 -24.75 7.15
N GLN A 235 -7.09 -25.23 7.17
CA GLN A 235 -8.07 -24.84 6.15
C GLN A 235 -8.36 -23.33 6.19
N LYS A 236 -8.58 -22.76 7.38
CA LYS A 236 -8.79 -21.32 7.52
C LYS A 236 -7.58 -20.51 7.05
N LEU A 237 -6.36 -20.99 7.32
CA LEU A 237 -5.13 -20.37 6.83
C LEU A 237 -5.07 -20.40 5.30
N HIS A 238 -5.49 -21.49 4.68
CA HIS A 238 -5.56 -21.58 3.22
C HIS A 238 -6.52 -20.52 2.65
N ASP A 239 -7.73 -20.42 3.19
CA ASP A 239 -8.74 -19.45 2.74
C ASP A 239 -8.24 -18.00 2.87
N LEU A 240 -7.60 -17.66 4.01
CA LEU A 240 -7.00 -16.34 4.24
C LEU A 240 -5.86 -16.05 3.25
N THR A 241 -5.09 -17.07 2.88
CA THR A 241 -3.96 -16.90 1.97
C THR A 241 -4.45 -16.65 0.53
N GLU A 242 -5.52 -17.30 0.11
CA GLU A 242 -6.17 -17.03 -1.19
C GLU A 242 -6.80 -15.62 -1.22
N GLU A 243 -7.40 -15.17 -0.13
CA GLU A 243 -7.90 -13.79 -0.04
C GLU A 243 -6.76 -12.76 -0.14
N GLN A 244 -5.66 -12.96 0.59
CA GLN A 244 -4.49 -12.09 0.51
C GLN A 244 -3.90 -12.04 -0.90
N LYS A 245 -3.90 -13.17 -1.61
CA LYS A 245 -3.45 -13.23 -3.00
C LYS A 245 -4.31 -12.34 -3.91
N ARG A 246 -5.63 -12.44 -3.81
CA ARG A 246 -6.57 -11.60 -4.57
C ARG A 246 -6.35 -10.12 -4.28
N VAL A 247 -6.23 -9.74 -3.01
CA VAL A 247 -5.96 -8.35 -2.61
C VAL A 247 -4.63 -7.85 -3.20
N GLY A 248 -3.59 -8.69 -3.21
CA GLY A 248 -2.32 -8.36 -3.83
C GLY A 248 -2.43 -8.11 -5.34
N GLU A 249 -3.21 -8.93 -6.06
CA GLU A 249 -3.47 -8.78 -7.50
C GLU A 249 -4.27 -7.50 -7.81
N ASP A 250 -5.30 -7.20 -7.02
CA ASP A 250 -6.09 -5.97 -7.15
C ASP A 250 -5.23 -4.72 -6.92
N LEU A 251 -4.33 -4.77 -5.92
CA LEU A 251 -3.40 -3.67 -5.62
C LEU A 251 -2.37 -3.46 -6.74
N GLU A 252 -1.86 -4.55 -7.33
CA GLU A 252 -0.96 -4.50 -8.48
C GLU A 252 -1.64 -3.84 -9.68
N GLY A 253 -2.88 -4.23 -10.01
CA GLY A 253 -3.65 -3.61 -11.09
C GLY A 253 -4.00 -2.13 -10.84
N ALA A 254 -4.33 -1.76 -9.60
CA ALA A 254 -4.56 -0.37 -9.23
C ALA A 254 -3.30 0.49 -9.39
N LEU A 255 -2.13 -0.07 -9.04
CA LEU A 255 -0.84 0.60 -9.15
C LEU A 255 -0.46 0.84 -10.63
N GLU A 256 -0.65 -0.16 -11.49
CA GLU A 256 -0.43 -0.01 -12.93
C GLU A 256 -1.31 1.08 -13.54
N ASN A 257 -2.60 1.13 -13.15
CA ASN A 257 -3.52 2.16 -13.61
C ASN A 257 -3.07 3.56 -13.15
N LEU A 258 -2.67 3.70 -11.88
CA LEU A 258 -2.18 4.97 -11.34
C LEU A 258 -0.93 5.45 -12.09
N LEU A 259 0.05 4.58 -12.27
CA LEU A 259 1.29 4.90 -12.97
C LEU A 259 1.08 5.21 -14.46
N SER A 260 0.03 4.68 -15.10
CA SER A 260 -0.30 5.02 -16.49
C SER A 260 -0.87 6.44 -16.67
N LYS A 261 -1.31 7.08 -15.57
CA LYS A 261 -1.96 8.41 -15.57
C LYS A 261 -1.02 9.53 -15.14
N ILE A 262 0.21 9.20 -14.76
CA ILE A 262 1.27 10.10 -14.31
C ILE A 262 2.37 10.10 -15.37
#